data_AF-A0A528FY49-F1
#
_entry.id   AF-A0A528FY49-F1
#
_cell.length_a   1.000
_cell.length_b   1.000
_cell.length_c   1.000
_cell.angle_alpha   90.00
_cell.angle_beta   90.00
_cell.angle_gamma   90.00
#
_symmetry.space_group_name_H-M   'P 1'
#
loop_
_entity.id
_entity.type
_entity.pdbx_description
1 polymer ?
#
loop_
_entity_poly.entity_id
_entity_poly.type
_entity_poly.pdbx_seq_one_letter_code
_entity_poly.pdbx_strand_id
1 'polypeptide(L)' 'MAKTIHTMIRVLDEARSIDFYRKAFGLDVAERLDFETFTLVYLSNAEAGFEVELTVNKGRQEPYA' A
#
# COMPACT_ATOMS: atom_id res chain seq x y z
N MET A 1 -10.00 2.10 -23.67
CA MET A 1 -10.96 1.56 -22.66
C MET A 1 -10.36 1.78 -21.28
N ALA A 2 -11.18 1.99 -20.25
CA ALA A 2 -10.69 2.14 -18.88
C ALA A 2 -10.14 0.81 -18.34
N LYS A 3 -9.09 0.87 -17.52
CA LYS A 3 -8.48 -0.30 -16.86
C LYS A 3 -8.33 0.01 -15.37
N THR A 4 -8.65 -0.97 -14.52
CA THR A 4 -8.30 -0.92 -13.09
C THR A 4 -6.79 -1.13 -12.95
N ILE A 5 -6.10 -0.16 -12.35
CA ILE A 5 -4.64 -0.17 -12.24
C ILE A 5 -4.14 -0.40 -10.81
N HIS A 6 -4.96 -0.14 -9.80
CA HIS A 6 -4.64 -0.45 -8.41
C HIS A 6 -5.90 -0.62 -7.55
N THR A 7 -5.72 -1.12 -6.34
CA THR A 7 -6.66 -0.98 -5.22
C THR A 7 -5.99 -0.29 -4.05
N MET A 8 -6.74 0.55 -3.33
CA MET A 8 -6.24 1.29 -2.18
C MET A 8 -6.80 0.71 -0.90
N ILE A 9 -5.91 0.44 0.06
CA ILE A 9 -6.26 -0.06 1.39
C ILE A 9 -5.61 0.84 2.43
N ARG A 10 -6.42 1.37 3.35
CA ARG A 10 -5.88 2.08 4.51
C ARG A 10 -5.34 1.08 5.53
N VAL A 11 -4.14 1.33 6.03
CA VAL A 11 -3.50 0.49 7.04
C VAL A 11 -3.05 1.32 8.24
N LEU A 12 -2.94 0.67 9.38
CA LEU A 12 -2.43 1.26 10.63
C LEU A 12 -0.91 1.16 10.73
N ASP A 13 -0.36 0.01 10.34
CA ASP A 13 1.05 -0.34 10.49
C ASP A 13 1.65 -0.59 9.10
N GLU A 14 2.41 0.39 8.61
CA GLU A 14 3.07 0.35 7.31
C GLU A 14 3.99 -0.87 7.18
N ALA A 15 4.90 -1.05 8.13
CA ALA A 15 5.94 -2.07 8.06
C ALA A 15 5.35 -3.48 8.08
N ARG A 16 4.37 -3.72 8.97
CA ARG A 16 3.68 -5.01 9.06
C ARG A 16 2.91 -5.32 7.79
N SER A 17 2.25 -4.32 7.19
CA SER A 17 1.50 -4.50 5.95
C SER A 17 2.42 -4.77 4.76
N ILE A 18 3.54 -4.05 4.62
CA ILE A 18 4.54 -4.31 3.56
C ILE A 18 5.08 -5.74 3.69
N ASP A 19 5.48 -6.15 4.90
CA ASP A 19 6.02 -7.49 5.14
C ASP A 19 5.02 -8.60 4.80
N PHE A 20 3.73 -8.40 5.12
CA PHE A 20 2.66 -9.31 4.73
C PHE A 20 2.58 -9.48 3.21
N TYR A 21 2.49 -8.38 2.47
CA TYR A 21 2.35 -8.44 1.01
C TYR A 21 3.60 -8.99 0.32
N ARG A 22 4.79 -8.69 0.84
CA ARG A 22 6.04 -9.30 0.38
C ARG A 22 6.04 -10.80 0.57
N LYS A 23 5.74 -11.28 1.77
CA LYS A 23 5.82 -12.72 2.10
C LYS A 23 4.74 -13.56 1.44
N ALA A 24 3.51 -13.05 1.38
CA ALA A 24 2.36 -13.80 0.89
C ALA A 24 2.22 -13.74 -0.64
N PHE A 25 2.60 -12.62 -1.26
CA PHE A 25 2.33 -12.34 -2.68
C PHE A 25 3.56 -11.93 -3.49
N GLY A 26 4.74 -11.80 -2.86
CA GLY A 26 5.94 -11.35 -3.55
C GLY A 26 5.86 -9.92 -4.08
N LEU A 27 5.05 -9.05 -3.44
CA LEU A 27 4.97 -7.63 -3.80
C LEU A 27 6.00 -6.82 -3.01
N ASP A 28 6.78 -6.02 -3.71
CA ASP A 28 7.76 -5.10 -3.12
C ASP A 28 7.32 -3.65 -3.30
N VAL A 29 7.92 -2.75 -2.51
CA VAL A 29 7.65 -1.31 -2.61
C VAL A 29 8.19 -0.80 -3.94
N ALA A 30 7.28 -0.35 -4.80
CA ALA A 30 7.60 0.28 -6.08
C ALA A 30 7.79 1.79 -5.93
N GLU A 31 6.92 2.43 -5.13
CA GLU A 31 6.98 3.86 -4.88
C GLU A 31 6.44 4.18 -3.48
N ARG A 32 7.02 5.21 -2.85
CA ARG A 32 6.58 5.73 -1.55
C ARG A 32 6.52 7.24 -1.61
N LEU A 33 5.34 7.79 -1.35
CA LEU A 33 5.07 9.22 -1.37
C LEU A 33 4.67 9.69 0.03
N ASP A 34 5.45 10.59 0.61
CA ASP A 34 5.16 11.14 1.95
C ASP A 34 4.53 12.53 1.84
N PHE A 35 3.33 12.68 2.39
CA PHE A 35 2.60 13.94 2.46
C PHE A 35 2.49 14.40 3.91
N GLU A 36 2.02 15.63 4.13
CA GLU A 36 1.95 16.21 5.47
C GLU A 36 1.14 15.36 6.47
N THR A 37 0.01 14.79 6.04
CA THR A 37 -0.94 14.09 6.91
C THR A 37 -1.05 12.58 6.65
N PHE A 38 -0.48 12.08 5.56
CA PHE A 38 -0.51 10.66 5.20
C PHE A 38 0.69 10.26 4.34
N THR A 39 0.90 8.95 4.21
CA THR A 39 1.88 8.35 3.32
C THR A 39 1.17 7.37 2.38
N LEU A 40 1.52 7.38 1.09
CA LEU A 40 1.15 6.34 0.14
C LEU A 40 2.33 5.40 -0.11
N VAL A 41 2.07 4.10 -0.15
CA VAL A 41 3.04 3.07 -0.49
C VAL A 41 2.46 2.18 -1.57
N TYR A 42 3.02 2.23 -2.78
CA TYR A 42 2.63 1.39 -3.90
C TYR A 42 3.44 0.10 -3.88
N LEU A 43 2.74 -1.03 -3.93
CA LEU A 43 3.32 -2.37 -3.96
C LEU A 43 3.01 -3.04 -5.30
N SER A 44 4.03 -3.59 -5.94
CA SER A 44 3.89 -4.29 -7.21
C SER A 44 4.93 -5.39 -7.39
N ASN A 45 4.80 -6.15 -8.47
CA ASN A 45 5.80 -7.11 -8.93
C ASN A 45 5.84 -7.11 -10.47
N ALA A 46 6.73 -7.92 -11.06
CA ALA A 46 6.86 -8.01 -12.51
C ALA A 46 5.76 -8.84 -13.19
N GLU A 47 4.94 -9.58 -12.43
CA GLU A 47 3.95 -10.52 -12.97
C GLU A 47 2.62 -9.86 -13.32
N ALA A 48 2.25 -8.79 -12.61
CA ALA A 48 0.98 -8.10 -12.79
C ALA A 48 1.16 -6.59 -12.93
N GLY A 49 0.51 -5.99 -13.93
CA GLY A 49 0.42 -4.53 -14.08
C GLY A 49 -0.66 -3.89 -13.19
N PHE A 50 -0.91 -4.47 -12.02
CA PHE A 50 -1.88 -4.00 -11.02
C PHE A 50 -1.17 -3.84 -9.68
N GLU A 51 -1.45 -2.75 -8.98
CA GLU A 51 -0.76 -2.38 -7.74
C GLU A 51 -1.67 -2.45 -6.51
N VAL A 52 -1.07 -2.72 -5.36
CA VAL A 52 -1.70 -2.50 -4.06
C VAL A 52 -1.15 -1.19 -3.50
N GLU A 53 -2.01 -0.20 -3.33
CA GLU A 53 -1.68 1.06 -2.67
C GLU A 53 -2.05 0.97 -1.19
N LEU A 54 -1.07 1.12 -0.30
CA LEU A 54 -1.30 1.28 1.13
C LEU A 54 -1.32 2.77 1.49
N THR A 55 -2.38 3.20 2.18
CA THR A 55 -2.45 4.55 2.75
C THR A 55 -2.29 4.51 4.26
N VAL A 56 -1.30 5.22 4.78
CA VAL A 56 -1.00 5.33 6.20
C VAL A 56 -1.32 6.75 6.66
N ASN A 57 -2.36 6.93 7.48
CA ASN A 57 -2.70 8.24 8.02
C ASN A 57 -1.85 8.53 9.26
N LYS A 58 -1.11 9.65 9.25
CA LYS A 58 -0.22 10.02 10.35
C LYS A 58 -1.03 10.32 11.62
N GLY A 59 -0.52 9.86 12.76
CA GLY A 59 -1.14 10.06 14.07
C GLY A 59 -2.37 9.19 14.36
N ARG A 60 -2.88 8.40 13.40
CA ARG A 60 -3.98 7.46 13.68
C ARG A 60 -3.47 6.24 14.45
N GLN A 61 -4.17 5.91 15.53
CA GLN A 61 -3.80 4.80 16.42
C GLN A 61 -4.91 3.73 16.54
N GLU A 62 -6.12 4.02 16.05
CA GLU A 62 -7.28 3.13 16.14
C GLU A 62 -7.60 2.45 14.81
N PRO A 63 -8.11 1.20 14.83
CA PRO A 63 -8.56 0.48 13.64
C PRO A 63 -9.54 1.26 12.77
N TYR A 64 -9.58 0.90 11.48
CA TYR A 64 -10.62 1.37 10.56
C TYR A 64 -11.88 0.50 10.76
N ALA A 65 -13.05 1.13 10.76
CA ALA A 65 -14.36 0.48 10.88
C ALA A 65 -14.92 0.09 9.50
#